data_AF-A0A498L2Y4-F1
#
_entry.id   AF-A0A498L2Y4-F1
#
_cell.length_a   1.000
_cell.length_b   1.000
_cell.length_c   1.000
_cell.angle_alpha   90.00
_cell.angle_beta   90.00
_cell.angle_gamma   90.00
#
_symmetry.space_group_name_H-M   'P 1'
#
loop_
_entity.id
_entity.type
_entity.pdbx_description
1 polymer ?
#
loop_
_entity_poly.entity_id
_entity_poly.type
_entity_poly.pdbx_seq_one_letter_code
_entity_poly.pdbx_strand_id
1 'polypeptide(L)'
;MDEKYERGVLRISAVFLLAAVLLIPVGYAGIGGSPVLSVGFAVLAAGLYVAWQRSDEYSVYLSGLWLGPVVAAIVAVAGFLIGASPGELQALGGIVGLVGVFNLILRPVYRVVHYFVAGAVQIGREIQEERSS
;
A
#
# COMPACT_ATOMS: atom_id res chain seq x y z
N MET A 1 -2.69 -16.70 -12.80
CA MET A 1 -2.39 -15.42 -12.12
C MET A 1 -0.90 -15.29 -12.10
N ASP A 2 -0.33 -14.30 -12.79
CA ASP A 2 1.12 -14.15 -12.84
C ASP A 2 1.67 -13.90 -11.43
N GLU A 3 2.83 -14.47 -11.14
CA GLU A 3 3.56 -14.28 -9.88
C GLU A 3 3.84 -12.79 -9.58
N LYS A 4 3.85 -11.95 -10.62
CA LYS A 4 3.93 -10.48 -10.52
C LYS A 4 2.69 -9.88 -9.82
N TYR A 5 1.48 -10.37 -10.10
CA TYR A 5 0.26 -9.90 -9.46
C TYR A 5 0.22 -10.28 -7.99
N GLU A 6 0.60 -11.51 -7.66
CA GLU A 6 0.61 -11.95 -6.25
C GLU A 6 1.64 -11.17 -5.43
N ARG A 7 2.84 -10.94 -5.99
CA ARG A 7 3.85 -10.04 -5.39
C ARG A 7 3.33 -8.62 -5.25
N GLY A 8 2.60 -8.09 -6.24
CA GLY A 8 1.99 -6.77 -6.19
C GLY A 8 1.00 -6.62 -5.05
N VAL A 9 0.06 -7.58 -4.91
CA VAL A 9 -0.94 -7.59 -3.83
C VAL A 9 -0.28 -7.63 -2.45
N LEU A 10 0.70 -8.52 -2.26
CA LEU A 10 1.46 -8.62 -1.00
C LEU A 10 2.22 -7.33 -0.70
N ARG A 11 2.86 -6.72 -1.71
CA ARG A 11 3.61 -5.47 -1.56
C ARG A 11 2.71 -4.31 -1.17
N ILE A 12 1.54 -4.18 -1.80
CA ILE A 12 0.55 -3.16 -1.44
C ILE A 12 0.13 -3.36 0.03
N SER A 13 -0.27 -4.56 0.41
CA SER A 13 -0.66 -4.85 1.79
C SER A 13 0.46 -4.55 2.79
N ALA A 14 1.70 -4.92 2.49
CA ALA A 14 2.86 -4.64 3.33
C ALA A 14 3.09 -3.13 3.51
N VAL A 15 2.89 -2.32 2.45
CA VAL A 15 2.99 -0.86 2.51
C VAL A 15 1.95 -0.26 3.46
N PHE A 16 0.69 -0.70 3.35
CA PHE A 16 -0.39 -0.25 4.23
C PHE A 16 -0.17 -0.68 5.69
N LEU A 17 0.27 -1.92 5.91
CA LEU A 17 0.60 -2.41 7.26
C LEU A 17 1.78 -1.65 7.87
N LEU A 18 2.82 -1.37 7.08
CA LEU A 18 3.95 -0.58 7.55
C LEU A 18 3.53 0.85 7.92
N ALA A 19 2.67 1.47 7.11
CA ALA A 19 2.11 2.78 7.43
C ALA A 19 1.31 2.77 8.75
N ALA A 20 0.51 1.73 8.98
CA ALA A 20 -0.21 1.54 10.24
C ALA A 20 0.73 1.39 11.44
N VAL A 21 1.78 0.57 11.31
CA VAL A 21 2.81 0.38 12.34
C VAL A 21 3.54 1.70 12.67
N LEU A 22 3.65 2.62 11.73
CA LEU A 22 4.25 3.94 11.97
C LEU A 22 3.27 4.92 12.64
N LEU A 23 1.99 4.90 12.26
CA LEU A 23 0.98 5.85 12.74
C LEU A 23 0.43 5.50 14.13
N ILE A 24 0.18 4.22 14.41
CA ILE A 24 -0.45 3.78 15.66
C ILE A 24 0.38 4.17 16.90
N PRO A 25 1.71 3.92 16.96
CA PRO A 25 2.52 4.29 18.12
C PRO A 25 2.59 5.80 18.35
N VAL A 26 2.53 6.59 17.28
CA VAL A 26 2.53 8.06 17.37
C VAL A 26 1.26 8.56 18.05
N GLY A 27 0.10 8.06 17.65
CA GLY A 27 -1.17 8.37 18.32
C GLY A 27 -1.18 7.90 19.77
N TYR A 28 -0.62 6.71 20.04
CA TYR A 28 -0.47 6.17 21.41
C TYR A 28 0.46 7.04 22.29
N ALA A 29 1.50 7.63 21.71
CA ALA A 29 2.39 8.58 22.38
C ALA A 29 1.75 9.95 22.65
N GLY A 30 0.47 10.15 22.30
CA GLY A 30 -0.26 11.40 22.52
C GLY A 30 0.03 12.47 21.47
N ILE A 31 0.63 12.11 20.33
CA ILE A 31 0.93 13.05 19.25
C ILE A 31 -0.26 13.07 18.27
N GLY A 32 -0.86 14.25 18.09
CA GLY A 32 -1.93 14.47 17.12
C GLY A 32 -1.43 14.77 15.71
N GLY A 33 -2.34 15.12 14.80
CA GLY A 33 -2.01 15.56 13.45
C GLY A 33 -1.12 16.80 13.49
N SER A 34 0.12 16.68 13.02
CA SER A 34 1.08 17.79 12.97
C SER A 34 1.91 17.79 11.69
N PRO A 35 2.34 18.98 11.22
CA PRO A 35 3.22 19.07 10.05
C PRO A 35 4.60 18.47 10.34
N VAL A 36 5.07 18.53 11.59
CA VAL A 36 6.34 17.91 12.02
C VAL A 36 6.31 16.40 11.80
N LEU A 37 5.20 15.75 12.14
CA LEU A 37 5.03 14.31 11.91
C LEU A 37 5.09 13.97 10.42
N SER A 38 4.39 14.75 9.60
CA SER A 38 4.34 14.57 8.14
C SER A 38 5.74 14.70 7.53
N VAL A 39 6.50 15.73 7.94
CA VAL A 39 7.90 15.93 7.52
C VAL A 39 8.77 14.77 8.01
N GLY A 40 8.61 14.31 9.26
CA GLY A 40 9.35 13.18 9.80
C GLY A 40 9.18 11.91 8.97
N PHE A 41 7.95 11.57 8.59
CA PHE A 41 7.67 10.44 7.71
C PHE A 41 8.19 10.64 6.28
N ALA A 42 8.12 11.86 5.74
CA ALA A 42 8.68 12.17 4.43
C ALA A 42 10.22 12.04 4.41
N VAL A 43 10.90 12.48 5.49
CA VAL A 43 12.35 12.31 5.66
C VAL A 43 12.71 10.83 5.76
N LEU A 44 11.94 10.05 6.53
CA LEU A 44 12.12 8.60 6.62
C LEU A 44 11.94 7.93 5.25
N ALA A 45 10.90 8.31 4.50
CA ALA A 45 10.66 7.83 3.14
C ALA A 45 11.85 8.13 2.22
N ALA A 46 12.33 9.38 2.23
CA ALA A 46 13.47 9.80 1.43
C ALA A 46 14.75 9.05 1.81
N GLY A 47 15.00 8.85 3.11
CA GLY A 47 16.13 8.08 3.63
C GLY A 47 16.10 6.63 3.14
N LEU A 48 14.95 5.97 3.23
CA LEU A 48 14.77 4.61 2.72
C LEU A 48 14.88 4.54 1.19
N TYR A 49 14.37 5.52 0.47
CA TYR A 49 14.49 5.59 -0.99
C TYR A 49 15.96 5.73 -1.41
N VAL A 50 16.71 6.62 -0.77
CA VAL A 50 18.14 6.81 -1.04
C VAL A 50 18.94 5.56 -0.65
N ALA A 51 18.62 4.92 0.47
CA ALA A 51 19.24 3.65 0.88
C ALA A 51 18.97 2.54 -0.15
N TRP A 52 17.74 2.45 -0.67
CA TRP A 52 17.38 1.53 -1.73
C TRP A 52 18.19 1.79 -3.01
N GLN A 53 18.31 3.05 -3.46
CA GLN A 53 19.09 3.42 -4.64
C GLN A 53 20.59 3.10 -4.53
N ARG A 54 21.12 3.01 -3.31
CA ARG A 54 22.55 2.75 -3.06
C ARG A 54 22.87 1.30 -2.73
N SER A 55 21.87 0.43 -2.62
CA SER A 55 22.06 -0.96 -2.21
C SER A 55 21.75 -1.91 -3.35
N ASP A 56 22.79 -2.39 -4.02
CA ASP A 56 22.65 -3.44 -5.04
C ASP A 56 22.20 -4.76 -4.40
N GLU A 57 22.78 -5.09 -3.24
CA GLU A 57 22.59 -6.37 -2.53
C GLU A 57 21.21 -6.47 -1.84
N TYR A 58 20.67 -5.36 -1.34
CA TYR A 58 19.37 -5.31 -0.64
C TYR A 58 18.24 -4.72 -1.47
N SER A 59 18.49 -4.48 -2.77
CA SER A 59 17.55 -3.87 -3.70
C SER A 59 16.18 -4.53 -3.68
N VAL A 60 16.12 -5.86 -3.57
CA VAL A 60 14.87 -6.65 -3.51
C VAL A 60 14.09 -6.34 -2.23
N TYR A 61 14.74 -6.33 -1.07
CA TYR A 61 14.07 -6.13 0.24
C TYR A 61 13.66 -4.67 0.48
N LEU A 62 14.48 -3.73 0.03
CA LEU A 62 14.22 -2.30 0.16
C LEU A 62 13.25 -1.78 -0.91
N SER A 63 12.98 -2.58 -1.96
CA SER A 63 12.06 -2.20 -3.03
C SER A 63 10.65 -1.96 -2.50
N GLY A 64 10.29 -0.68 -2.34
CA GLY A 64 8.97 -0.25 -1.88
C GLY A 64 8.78 -0.17 -0.38
N LEU A 65 9.82 -0.45 0.43
CA LEU A 65 9.76 -0.19 1.87
C LEU A 65 9.53 1.30 2.17
N TRP A 66 10.12 2.16 1.34
CA TRP A 66 9.93 3.61 1.41
C TRP A 66 8.48 4.08 1.18
N LEU A 67 7.65 3.27 0.51
CA LEU A 67 6.25 3.63 0.24
C LEU A 67 5.40 3.62 1.51
N GLY A 68 5.73 2.79 2.51
CA GLY A 68 5.01 2.76 3.79
C GLY A 68 5.04 4.12 4.50
N PRO A 69 6.23 4.68 4.76
CA PRO A 69 6.36 6.04 5.29
C PRO A 69 5.74 7.12 4.41
N VAL A 70 5.73 6.98 3.08
CA VAL A 70 4.99 7.92 2.20
C VAL A 70 3.49 7.89 2.50
N VAL A 71 2.90 6.71 2.59
CA VAL A 71 1.47 6.57 2.94
C VAL A 71 1.22 7.14 4.34
N ALA A 72 2.10 6.86 5.32
CA ALA A 72 2.00 7.44 6.66
C ALA A 72 2.08 8.98 6.64
N ALA A 73 2.96 9.57 5.82
CA ALA A 73 3.06 11.01 5.64
C ALA A 73 1.78 11.61 5.05
N ILE A 74 1.21 10.98 4.01
CA ILE A 74 -0.06 11.42 3.40
C ILE A 74 -1.19 11.41 4.43
N VAL A 75 -1.30 10.34 5.23
CA VAL A 75 -2.31 10.22 6.28
C VAL A 75 -2.08 11.24 7.40
N ALA A 76 -0.82 11.48 7.79
CA ALA A 76 -0.47 12.50 8.76
C ALA A 76 -0.84 13.92 8.28
N VAL A 77 -0.64 14.22 6.99
CA VAL A 77 -1.08 15.48 6.37
C VAL A 77 -2.60 15.57 6.42
N ALA A 78 -3.32 14.52 6.01
CA ALA A 78 -4.78 14.49 6.07
C ALA A 78 -5.29 14.71 7.51
N GLY A 79 -4.68 14.03 8.49
CA GLY A 79 -4.97 14.18 9.91
C GLY A 79 -4.71 15.61 10.40
N PHE A 80 -3.61 16.23 9.99
CA PHE A 80 -3.32 17.62 10.31
C PHE A 80 -4.36 18.59 9.73
N LEU A 81 -4.75 18.40 8.46
CA LEU A 81 -5.73 19.26 7.79
C LEU A 81 -7.11 19.23 8.45
N ILE A 82 -7.49 18.11 9.08
CA ILE A 82 -8.74 17.98 9.82
C ILE A 82 -8.59 18.23 11.33
N GLY A 83 -7.40 18.58 11.81
CA GLY A 83 -7.13 18.79 13.23
C GLY A 83 -7.26 17.54 14.09
N ALA A 84 -6.92 16.37 13.54
CA ALA A 84 -7.06 15.07 14.20
C ALA A 84 -6.33 15.02 15.55
N SER A 85 -7.07 14.66 16.59
CA SER A 85 -6.54 14.32 17.91
C SER A 85 -5.64 13.08 17.87
N PRO A 86 -4.83 12.81 18.91
CA PRO A 86 -3.99 11.62 18.96
C PRO A 86 -4.77 10.30 18.80
N GLY A 87 -5.97 10.22 19.40
CA GLY A 87 -6.84 9.06 19.27
C GLY A 87 -7.38 8.87 17.85
N GLU A 88 -7.73 9.96 17.17
CA GLU A 88 -8.17 9.91 15.76
C GLU A 88 -7.01 9.54 14.83
N LEU A 89 -5.79 10.02 15.09
CA LEU A 89 -4.62 9.63 14.32
C LEU A 89 -4.30 8.13 14.49
N GLN A 90 -4.43 7.61 15.71
CA GLN A 90 -4.32 6.18 15.98
C GLN A 90 -5.40 5.40 15.21
N ALA A 91 -6.64 5.88 15.21
CA ALA A 91 -7.74 5.25 14.48
C ALA A 91 -7.49 5.26 12.96
N LEU A 92 -6.99 6.36 12.40
CA LEU A 92 -6.57 6.45 10.99
C LEU A 92 -5.48 5.42 10.69
N GLY A 93 -4.48 5.29 11.56
CA GLY A 93 -3.47 4.23 11.45
C GLY A 93 -4.09 2.82 11.45
N GLY A 94 -5.07 2.58 12.33
CA GLY A 94 -5.84 1.34 12.36
C GLY A 94 -6.63 1.06 11.07
N ILE A 95 -7.31 2.07 10.52
CA ILE A 95 -8.05 1.98 9.25
C ILE A 95 -7.09 1.65 8.09
N VAL A 96 -5.95 2.33 8.03
CA VAL A 96 -4.90 2.09 7.02
C VAL A 96 -4.39 0.65 7.12
N GLY A 97 -4.16 0.15 8.33
CA GLY A 97 -3.78 -1.25 8.56
C GLY A 97 -4.87 -2.23 8.13
N LEU A 98 -6.13 -1.92 8.45
CA LEU A 98 -7.28 -2.73 8.05
C LEU A 98 -7.42 -2.81 6.53
N VAL A 99 -7.22 -1.71 5.80
CA VAL A 99 -7.20 -1.71 4.32
C VAL A 99 -6.11 -2.65 3.80
N GLY A 100 -4.92 -2.64 4.43
CA GLY A 100 -3.84 -3.57 4.10
C GLY A 100 -4.22 -5.04 4.28
N VAL A 101 -4.85 -5.38 5.42
CA VAL A 101 -5.34 -6.74 5.70
C VAL A 101 -6.47 -7.11 4.75
N PHE A 102 -7.42 -6.21 4.52
CA PHE A 102 -8.56 -6.45 3.65
C PHE A 102 -8.12 -6.75 2.21
N ASN A 103 -7.09 -6.07 1.72
CA ASN A 103 -6.48 -6.36 0.43
C ASN A 103 -5.89 -7.80 0.36
N LEU A 104 -5.39 -8.36 1.47
CA LEU A 104 -4.97 -9.76 1.52
C LEU A 104 -6.16 -10.71 1.45
N ILE A 105 -7.25 -10.38 2.16
CA ILE A 105 -8.48 -11.18 2.19
C ILE A 105 -9.17 -11.18 0.82
N LEU A 106 -9.06 -10.09 0.06
CA LEU A 106 -9.61 -9.98 -1.30
C LEU A 106 -8.81 -10.76 -2.36
N ARG A 107 -7.64 -11.30 -2.03
CA ARG A 107 -6.81 -12.10 -2.95
C ARG A 107 -7.58 -13.23 -3.68
N PRO A 108 -8.38 -14.09 -3.01
CA PRO A 108 -9.25 -15.05 -3.70
C PRO A 108 -10.24 -14.39 -4.66
N VAL A 109 -10.81 -13.24 -4.30
CA VAL A 109 -11.75 -12.50 -5.16
C VAL A 109 -11.05 -11.98 -6.41
N TYR A 110 -9.87 -11.36 -6.28
CA TYR A 110 -9.07 -10.91 -7.43
C TYR A 110 -8.75 -12.05 -8.39
N ARG A 111 -8.50 -13.25 -7.86
CA ARG A 111 -8.24 -14.45 -8.65
C ARG A 111 -9.47 -14.89 -9.44
N VAL A 112 -10.64 -14.93 -8.78
CA VAL A 112 -11.91 -15.28 -9.44
C VAL A 112 -12.22 -14.30 -10.57
N VAL A 113 -12.16 -12.99 -10.29
CA VAL A 113 -12.38 -11.94 -11.29
C VAL A 113 -11.43 -12.08 -12.47
N HIS A 114 -10.14 -12.31 -12.22
CA HIS A 114 -9.17 -12.52 -13.29
C HIS A 114 -9.50 -13.72 -14.17
N TYR A 115 -9.91 -14.86 -13.59
CA TYR A 115 -10.31 -16.03 -14.39
C TYR A 115 -11.54 -15.76 -15.26
N PHE A 116 -12.54 -15.06 -14.72
CA PHE A 116 -13.72 -14.67 -15.50
C PHE A 116 -13.36 -13.73 -16.65
N VAL A 117 -12.56 -12.70 -16.40
CA VAL A 117 -12.15 -11.73 -17.44
C VAL A 117 -11.28 -12.40 -18.50
N ALA A 118 -10.30 -13.21 -18.09
CA ALA A 118 -9.44 -13.93 -19.03
C ALA A 118 -10.24 -14.90 -19.90
N GLY A 119 -11.19 -15.64 -19.31
CA GLY A 119 -12.09 -16.52 -20.06
C GLY A 119 -12.97 -15.77 -21.05
N ALA A 120 -13.59 -14.65 -20.62
CA ALA A 120 -14.41 -13.84 -21.50
C ALA A 120 -13.62 -13.25 -22.69
N VAL A 121 -12.39 -12.79 -22.45
CA VAL A 121 -11.51 -12.28 -23.50
C VAL A 121 -11.11 -13.37 -24.49
N GLN A 122 -10.84 -14.58 -24.00
CA GLN A 122 -10.46 -15.71 -24.86
C GLN A 122 -11.62 -16.13 -25.79
N ILE A 123 -12.83 -16.25 -25.24
CA ILE A 123 -14.04 -16.56 -26.02
C ILE A 123 -14.27 -15.49 -27.10
N GLY A 124 -14.10 -14.21 -26.75
CA GLY A 124 -14.24 -13.11 -27.71
C GLY A 124 -13.23 -13.19 -28.87
N ARG A 125 -12.00 -13.65 -28.61
CA ARG A 125 -10.98 -13.83 -29.65
C ARG A 125 -11.31 -14.98 -30.60
N GLU A 126 -11.75 -16.12 -30.07
CA GLU A 126 -12.12 -17.29 -30.88
C GLU A 126 -13.25 -16.97 -31.86
N ILE A 127 -14.29 -16.25 -31.41
CA ILE A 127 -15.41 -15.81 -32.26
C ILE A 127 -14.93 -14.84 -33.38
N GLN A 128 -13.95 -14.00 -33.10
CA GLN A 128 -13.42 -13.04 -34.08
C GLN A 128 -12.59 -13.75 -35.17
N GLU A 129 -11.83 -14.77 -34.81
CA GLU A 129 -11.04 -15.57 -35.74
C GLU A 129 -11.95 -16.38 -36.69
N GLU A 130 -13.00 -17.04 -36.16
CA GLU A 130 -14.00 -17.76 -36.98
C GLU A 130 -14.72 -16.86 -37.99
N ARG A 131 -14.95 -15.59 -37.65
CA ARG A 131 -15.63 -14.62 -38.53
C ARG A 131 -14.74 -14.03 -39.62
N SER A 132 -13.42 -14.22 -39.51
CA SER A 132 -12.41 -13.69 -40.43
C SER A 132 -11.88 -14.72 -41.43
N SER A 133 -12.26 -15.99 -41.26
CA SER A 133 -12.03 -17.10 -42.21
C SER A 133 -13.21 -17.27 -43.17
#